data_AF-A0A933QL03-F1
#
_entry.id   AF-A0A933QL03-F1
#
_cell.length_a   1.000
_cell.length_b   1.000
_cell.length_c   1.000
_cell.angle_alpha   90.00
_cell.angle_beta   90.00
_cell.angle_gamma   90.00
#
_symmetry.space_group_name_H-M   'P 1'
#
loop_
_entity.id
_entity.type
_entity.pdbx_description
1 polymer ?
#
loop_
_entity_poly.entity_id
_entity_poly.type
_entity_poly.pdbx_seq_one_letter_code
_entity_poly.pdbx_strand_id
1 'polypeptide(L)'
;MSKKVSAKKRVPPAAFGEHRHAAFERTVQLTQKAIAQLQTQGQKVTLSALSKATQAFDEKGKGLEPNTILRNPESAKLFREQSLAYQRRQERVRKAKRKHPQVKLDVQATYRGLRSVEFIAMIEDLKTQIVALKTQQARLQVERDEAHRLRDQALQQNMRQLARLTQSLSQIPLTEPSHAS
;
A
#
# COMPACT_ATOMS: atom_id res chain seq x y z
N MET A 1 30.18 25.41 -32.27
CA MET A 1 28.88 25.62 -31.60
C MET A 1 28.96 25.11 -30.17
N SER A 2 28.96 25.98 -29.16
CA SER A 2 28.93 25.56 -27.74
C SER A 2 27.85 26.36 -27.02
N LYS A 3 26.77 25.68 -26.64
CA LYS A 3 25.63 26.26 -25.89
C LYS A 3 26.05 26.47 -24.43
N LYS A 4 26.11 27.73 -23.99
CA LYS A 4 26.19 28.09 -22.57
C LYS A 4 24.85 27.76 -21.91
N VAL A 5 24.84 26.79 -21.00
CA VAL A 5 23.68 26.48 -20.14
C VAL A 5 23.72 27.43 -18.95
N SER A 6 22.76 28.34 -18.87
CA SER A 6 22.62 29.28 -17.75
C SER A 6 22.25 28.53 -16.48
N ALA A 7 23.12 28.56 -15.47
CA ALA A 7 22.83 28.04 -14.15
C ALA A 7 21.65 28.81 -13.52
N LYS A 8 20.53 28.12 -13.30
CA LYS A 8 19.41 28.65 -12.50
C LYS A 8 19.94 28.95 -11.10
N LYS A 9 20.07 30.24 -10.75
CA LYS A 9 20.29 30.70 -9.37
C LYS A 9 19.18 30.11 -8.50
N ARG A 10 19.49 29.09 -7.71
CA ARG A 10 18.58 28.56 -6.70
C ARG A 10 18.54 29.57 -5.56
N VAL A 11 17.39 30.22 -5.38
CA VAL A 11 17.17 31.16 -4.27
C VAL A 11 17.27 30.39 -2.95
N PRO A 12 17.99 30.91 -1.93
CA PRO A 12 18.21 30.21 -0.66
C PRO A 12 16.91 30.04 0.18
N PRO A 13 16.87 29.07 1.12
CA PRO A 13 15.65 28.62 1.81
C PRO A 13 14.93 29.66 2.68
N ALA A 14 15.56 30.77 3.02
CA ALA A 14 14.97 31.81 3.87
C ALA A 14 13.81 32.56 3.19
N ALA A 15 13.85 32.70 1.86
CA ALA A 15 12.79 33.37 1.09
C ALA A 15 11.44 32.62 1.11
N PHE A 16 11.42 31.34 1.48
CA PHE A 16 10.16 30.57 1.57
C PHE A 16 9.26 31.01 2.74
N GLY A 17 9.80 31.63 3.78
CA GLY A 17 9.02 32.14 4.91
C GLY A 17 8.24 33.39 4.51
N GLU A 18 8.94 34.43 4.08
CA GLU A 18 8.37 35.75 3.78
C GLU A 18 7.35 35.70 2.62
N HIS A 19 7.66 34.98 1.54
CA HIS A 19 6.72 34.81 0.43
C HIS A 19 5.45 34.03 0.82
N ARG A 20 5.56 33.11 1.79
CA ARG A 20 4.38 32.44 2.35
C ARG A 20 3.58 33.39 3.22
N HIS A 21 4.21 34.19 4.07
CA HIS A 21 3.50 35.15 4.91
C HIS A 21 2.67 36.15 4.08
N ALA A 22 3.28 36.80 3.08
CA ALA A 22 2.57 37.75 2.21
C ALA A 22 1.40 37.09 1.44
N ALA A 23 1.59 35.84 0.96
CA ALA A 23 0.52 35.10 0.30
C ALA A 23 -0.63 34.74 1.26
N PHE A 24 -0.31 34.42 2.51
CA PHE A 24 -1.31 34.14 3.55
C PHE A 24 -2.07 35.42 3.92
N GLU A 25 -1.40 36.53 4.15
CA GLU A 25 -2.03 37.82 4.44
C GLU A 25 -2.97 38.26 3.30
N ARG A 26 -2.51 38.17 2.05
CA ARG A 26 -3.35 38.43 0.87
C ARG A 26 -4.61 37.57 0.89
N THR A 27 -4.47 36.28 1.21
CA THR A 27 -5.60 35.34 1.28
C THR A 27 -6.61 35.79 2.34
N VAL A 28 -6.15 36.22 3.51
CA VAL A 28 -7.00 36.72 4.60
C VAL A 28 -7.73 37.99 4.18
N GLN A 29 -7.02 38.97 3.62
CA GLN A 29 -7.61 40.24 3.20
C GLN A 29 -8.69 40.05 2.11
N LEU A 30 -8.40 39.24 1.09
CA LEU A 30 -9.36 38.91 0.04
C LEU A 30 -10.58 38.18 0.60
N THR A 31 -10.36 37.25 1.54
CA THR A 31 -11.45 36.52 2.20
C THR A 31 -12.33 37.47 3.01
N GLN A 32 -11.76 38.40 3.77
CA GLN A 32 -12.51 39.41 4.54
C GLN A 32 -13.36 40.30 3.64
N LYS A 33 -12.77 40.85 2.56
CA LYS A 33 -13.49 41.69 1.59
C LYS A 33 -14.63 40.94 0.93
N ALA A 34 -14.39 39.70 0.52
CA ALA A 34 -15.41 38.85 -0.10
C ALA A 34 -16.54 38.50 0.87
N ILE A 35 -16.24 38.22 2.15
CA ILE A 35 -17.28 38.01 3.17
C ILE A 35 -18.12 39.27 3.35
N ALA A 36 -17.48 40.44 3.49
CA ALA A 36 -18.20 41.70 3.65
C ALA A 36 -19.12 41.97 2.45
N GLN A 37 -18.64 41.76 1.22
CA GLN A 37 -19.45 41.91 0.02
C GLN A 37 -20.64 40.92 -0.02
N LEU A 38 -20.41 39.65 0.31
CA LEU A 38 -21.49 38.66 0.33
C LEU A 38 -22.55 39.02 1.39
N GLN A 39 -22.12 39.53 2.55
CA GLN A 39 -23.01 39.98 3.61
C GLN A 39 -23.83 41.20 3.19
N THR A 40 -23.23 42.21 2.57
CA THR A 40 -23.96 43.39 2.09
C THR A 40 -24.97 43.04 1.00
N GLN A 41 -24.67 42.03 0.17
CA GLN A 41 -25.57 41.51 -0.86
C GLN A 41 -26.62 40.52 -0.32
N GLY A 42 -26.63 40.21 0.98
CA GLY A 42 -27.53 39.21 1.56
C GLY A 42 -27.28 37.78 1.05
N GLN A 43 -26.12 37.51 0.45
CA GLN A 43 -25.77 36.21 -0.11
C GLN A 43 -25.18 35.27 0.95
N LYS A 44 -25.34 33.97 0.72
CA LYS A 44 -24.80 32.94 1.62
C LYS A 44 -23.29 32.83 1.48
N VAL A 45 -22.58 32.92 2.60
CA VAL A 45 -21.14 32.67 2.67
C VAL A 45 -20.85 31.17 2.48
N THR A 46 -20.42 30.82 1.28
CA THR A 46 -19.98 29.46 0.88
C THR A 46 -18.62 29.56 0.21
N LEU A 47 -17.84 28.47 0.17
CA LEU A 47 -16.52 28.49 -0.46
C LEU A 47 -16.59 28.85 -1.95
N SER A 48 -17.61 28.40 -2.66
CA SER A 48 -17.83 28.77 -4.06
C SER A 48 -18.19 30.24 -4.23
N ALA A 49 -19.04 30.79 -3.35
CA ALA A 49 -19.38 32.21 -3.36
C ALA A 49 -18.15 33.08 -3.04
N LEU A 50 -17.31 32.67 -2.07
CA LEU A 50 -16.06 33.38 -1.78
C LEU A 50 -15.09 33.32 -2.96
N SER A 51 -14.95 32.16 -3.60
CA SER A 51 -14.10 32.03 -4.78
C SER A 51 -14.52 32.98 -5.91
N LYS A 52 -15.85 33.11 -6.15
CA LYS A 52 -16.39 34.07 -7.12
C LYS A 52 -16.23 35.53 -6.68
N ALA A 53 -16.61 35.86 -5.45
CA ALA A 53 -16.54 37.23 -4.94
C ALA A 53 -15.09 37.76 -4.91
N THR A 54 -14.12 36.89 -4.61
CA THR A 54 -12.70 37.27 -4.63
C THR A 54 -12.16 37.56 -6.02
N GLN A 55 -12.81 37.12 -7.12
CA GLN A 55 -12.37 37.47 -8.48
C GLN A 55 -12.40 38.98 -8.72
N ALA A 56 -13.35 39.70 -8.13
CA ALA A 56 -13.47 41.15 -8.26
C ALA A 56 -12.36 41.92 -7.52
N PHE A 57 -11.72 41.30 -6.53
CA PHE A 57 -10.70 41.93 -5.67
C PHE A 57 -9.29 41.40 -5.93
N ASP A 58 -9.18 40.29 -6.67
CA ASP A 58 -7.91 39.67 -7.00
C ASP A 58 -7.29 40.38 -8.21
N GLU A 59 -6.06 40.87 -8.08
CA GLU A 59 -5.32 41.57 -9.14
C GLU A 59 -5.20 40.75 -10.44
N LYS A 60 -5.27 39.42 -10.33
CA LYS A 60 -5.18 38.49 -11.47
C LYS A 60 -6.55 38.06 -12.01
N GLY A 61 -7.65 38.47 -11.36
CA GLY A 61 -9.02 38.12 -11.72
C GLY A 61 -9.38 36.64 -11.57
N LYS A 62 -8.51 35.82 -10.96
CA LYS A 62 -8.74 34.38 -10.81
C LYS A 62 -9.57 34.05 -9.57
N GLY A 63 -9.44 34.91 -8.54
CA GLY A 63 -10.05 34.69 -7.24
C GLY A 63 -9.29 33.63 -6.43
N LEU A 64 -9.74 33.40 -5.21
CA LEU A 64 -9.18 32.39 -4.33
C LEU A 64 -9.82 31.03 -4.59
N GLU A 65 -8.98 30.00 -4.75
CA GLU A 65 -9.48 28.63 -4.75
C GLU A 65 -9.97 28.22 -3.36
N PRO A 66 -11.03 27.39 -3.25
CA PRO A 66 -11.53 26.90 -1.96
C PRO A 66 -10.46 26.26 -1.07
N ASN A 67 -9.54 25.50 -1.67
CA ASN A 67 -8.47 24.84 -0.92
C ASN A 67 -7.47 25.86 -0.34
N THR A 68 -7.22 26.96 -1.05
CA THR A 68 -6.35 28.05 -0.59
C THR A 68 -6.95 28.74 0.64
N ILE A 69 -8.26 28.99 0.64
CA ILE A 69 -8.99 29.55 1.79
C ILE A 69 -8.88 28.61 3.00
N LEU A 70 -9.02 27.30 2.79
CA LEU A 70 -9.01 26.31 3.88
C LEU A 70 -7.60 26.01 4.43
N ARG A 71 -6.55 26.15 3.61
CA ARG A 71 -5.14 25.96 4.02
C ARG A 71 -4.62 27.09 4.90
N ASN A 72 -5.15 28.31 4.73
CA ASN A 72 -4.83 29.43 5.60
C ASN A 72 -5.68 29.35 6.88
N PRO A 73 -5.09 29.22 8.09
CA PRO A 73 -5.83 29.00 9.32
C PRO A 73 -6.76 30.17 9.67
N GLU A 74 -6.35 31.41 9.42
CA GLU A 74 -7.16 32.60 9.69
C GLU A 74 -8.31 32.74 8.70
N SER A 75 -8.04 32.56 7.40
CA SER A 75 -9.08 32.60 6.36
C SER A 75 -10.11 31.49 6.57
N ALA A 76 -9.64 30.29 6.95
CA ALA A 76 -10.50 29.17 7.30
C ALA A 76 -11.36 29.48 8.52
N LYS A 77 -10.81 30.13 9.55
CA LYS A 77 -11.56 30.56 10.74
C LYS A 77 -12.67 31.54 10.36
N LEU A 78 -12.35 32.58 9.59
CA LEU A 78 -13.32 33.57 9.10
C LEU A 78 -14.47 32.90 8.32
N PHE A 79 -14.14 31.99 7.40
CA PHE A 79 -15.15 31.23 6.66
C PHE A 79 -16.05 30.41 7.59
N ARG A 80 -15.47 29.70 8.57
CA ARG A 80 -16.22 28.85 9.50
C ARG A 80 -17.16 29.65 10.40
N GLU A 81 -16.72 30.83 10.83
CA GLU A 81 -17.50 31.74 11.66
C GLU A 81 -18.68 32.36 10.90
N GLN A 82 -18.53 32.63 9.61
CA GLN A 82 -19.54 33.34 8.83
C GLN A 82 -20.44 32.41 7.99
N SER A 83 -20.03 31.15 7.77
CA SER A 83 -20.81 30.20 7.00
C SER A 83 -21.86 29.46 7.85
N LEU A 84 -23.12 29.88 7.73
CA LEU A 84 -24.26 29.20 8.36
C LEU A 84 -24.37 27.72 7.97
N ALA A 85 -24.04 27.38 6.72
CA ALA A 85 -24.06 26.00 6.25
C ALA A 85 -23.03 25.14 7.00
N TYR A 86 -21.83 25.69 7.22
CA TYR A 86 -20.80 25.02 8.01
C TYR A 86 -21.22 24.85 9.47
N GLN A 87 -21.76 25.90 10.10
CA GLN A 87 -22.22 25.85 11.48
C GLN A 87 -23.33 24.80 11.69
N ARG A 88 -24.36 24.80 10.83
CA ARG A 88 -25.45 23.80 10.89
C ARG A 88 -24.93 22.38 10.73
N ARG A 89 -23.96 22.16 9.84
CA ARG A 89 -23.31 20.84 9.69
C ARG A 89 -22.58 20.44 10.97
N GLN A 90 -21.82 21.35 11.59
CA GLN A 90 -21.12 21.07 12.84
C GLN A 90 -22.07 20.74 13.98
N GLU A 91 -23.21 21.42 14.09
CA GLU A 91 -24.23 21.08 15.08
C GLU A 91 -24.82 19.69 14.87
N ARG A 92 -25.14 19.32 13.63
CA ARG A 92 -25.63 17.96 13.30
C ARG A 92 -24.62 16.89 13.68
N VAL A 93 -23.33 17.11 13.37
CA VAL A 93 -22.24 16.20 13.74
C VAL A 93 -22.11 16.10 15.26
N ARG A 94 -22.16 17.23 15.99
CA ARG A 94 -22.14 17.24 17.46
C ARG A 94 -23.31 16.48 18.06
N LYS A 95 -24.52 16.66 17.53
CA LYS A 95 -25.73 15.91 17.97
C LYS A 95 -25.59 14.41 17.70
N ALA A 96 -25.07 14.02 16.54
CA ALA A 96 -24.81 12.61 16.23
C ALA A 96 -23.78 11.97 17.18
N LYS A 97 -22.68 12.68 17.49
CA LYS A 97 -21.66 12.24 18.46
C LYS A 97 -22.17 12.16 19.90
N ARG A 98 -23.22 12.88 20.26
CA ARG A 98 -23.87 12.77 21.58
C ARG A 98 -24.80 11.55 21.66
N LYS A 99 -25.47 11.20 20.55
CA LYS A 99 -26.36 10.02 20.49
C LYS A 99 -25.59 8.69 20.44
N HIS A 100 -24.43 8.70 19.79
CA HIS A 100 -23.47 7.61 19.85
C HIS A 100 -22.19 8.20 20.46
N PRO A 101 -22.04 8.20 21.80
CA PRO A 101 -20.76 8.53 22.38
C PRO A 101 -19.76 7.61 21.70
N GLN A 102 -18.80 8.20 20.99
CA GLN A 102 -17.68 7.43 20.47
C GLN A 102 -17.09 6.76 21.70
N VAL A 103 -17.31 5.45 21.85
CA VAL A 103 -16.50 4.61 22.70
C VAL A 103 -15.09 4.99 22.27
N LYS A 104 -14.34 5.66 23.14
CA LYS A 104 -12.92 5.82 22.94
C LYS A 104 -12.43 4.38 22.96
N LEU A 105 -12.35 3.73 21.80
CA LEU A 105 -11.54 2.55 21.63
C LEU A 105 -10.16 3.05 21.99
N ASP A 106 -9.77 2.77 23.22
CA ASP A 106 -8.38 2.87 23.60
C ASP A 106 -7.68 1.85 22.70
N VAL A 107 -7.11 2.37 21.62
CA VAL A 107 -6.37 1.57 20.64
C VAL A 107 -5.29 0.78 21.38
N GLN A 108 -4.74 1.33 22.47
CA GLN A 108 -3.77 0.66 23.31
C GLN A 108 -4.37 -0.52 24.10
N ALA A 109 -5.54 -0.36 24.71
CA ALA A 109 -6.25 -1.47 25.37
C ALA A 109 -6.71 -2.55 24.37
N THR A 110 -7.15 -2.13 23.18
CA THR A 110 -7.57 -3.03 22.09
C THR A 110 -6.37 -3.83 21.56
N TYR A 111 -5.21 -3.17 21.39
CA TYR A 111 -3.95 -3.84 21.02
C TYR A 111 -3.36 -4.70 22.14
N ARG A 112 -3.61 -4.39 23.43
CA ARG A 112 -3.23 -5.25 24.56
C ARG A 112 -4.10 -6.51 24.61
N GLY A 113 -5.39 -6.41 24.34
CA GLY A 113 -6.28 -7.58 24.22
C GLY A 113 -5.96 -8.48 23.03
N LEU A 114 -5.47 -7.91 21.92
CA LEU A 114 -4.96 -8.64 20.75
C LEU A 114 -3.61 -9.33 20.96
N ARG A 115 -2.90 -9.03 22.06
CA ARG A 115 -1.71 -9.75 22.53
C ARG A 115 -2.05 -10.60 23.76
N SER A 116 -3.11 -11.40 23.70
CA SER A 116 -3.26 -12.44 24.73
C SER A 116 -2.00 -13.33 24.65
N VAL A 117 -1.45 -13.66 25.81
CA VAL A 117 -0.29 -14.59 25.92
C VAL A 117 -0.58 -15.88 25.15
N GLU A 118 -1.85 -16.28 25.09
CA GLU A 118 -2.37 -17.41 24.33
C GLU A 118 -2.16 -17.27 22.81
N PHE A 119 -2.38 -16.10 22.21
CA PHE A 119 -2.12 -15.89 20.79
C PHE A 119 -0.62 -15.93 20.47
N ILE A 120 0.22 -15.41 21.36
CA ILE A 120 1.68 -15.48 21.20
C ILE A 120 2.13 -16.94 21.27
N ALA A 121 1.65 -17.70 22.26
CA ALA A 121 1.93 -19.12 22.39
C ALA A 121 1.45 -19.93 21.18
N MET A 122 0.25 -19.62 20.65
CA MET A 122 -0.27 -20.26 19.44
C MET A 122 0.60 -19.96 18.20
N ILE A 123 1.08 -18.72 18.05
CA ILE A 123 1.98 -18.36 16.94
C ILE A 123 3.32 -19.08 17.05
N GLU A 124 3.85 -19.24 18.26
CA GLU A 124 5.09 -19.98 18.50
C GLU A 124 4.93 -21.47 18.19
N ASP A 125 3.81 -22.06 18.60
CA ASP A 125 3.49 -23.46 18.29
C ASP A 125 3.27 -23.70 16.78
N LEU A 126 2.61 -22.76 16.09
CA LEU A 126 2.48 -22.86 14.62
C LEU A 126 3.85 -22.77 13.93
N LYS A 127 4.79 -21.98 14.45
CA LYS A 127 6.15 -21.90 13.90
C LYS A 127 6.91 -23.20 14.10
N THR A 128 6.84 -23.83 15.27
CA THR A 128 7.51 -25.11 15.53
C THR A 128 6.92 -26.22 14.64
N GLN A 129 5.60 -26.26 14.47
CA GLN A 129 4.93 -27.21 13.56
C GLN A 129 5.38 -27.04 12.10
N ILE A 130 5.49 -25.80 11.61
CA ILE A 130 5.97 -25.54 10.24
C ILE A 130 7.40 -26.04 10.04
N VAL A 131 8.29 -25.84 11.01
CA VAL A 131 9.68 -26.33 10.94
C VAL A 131 9.73 -27.86 10.93
N ALA A 132 8.92 -28.51 11.77
CA ALA A 132 8.82 -29.97 11.81
C ALA A 132 8.34 -30.53 10.46
N LEU A 133 7.29 -29.95 9.88
CA LEU A 133 6.76 -30.36 8.58
C LEU A 133 7.77 -30.19 7.45
N LYS A 134 8.51 -29.07 7.42
CA LYS A 134 9.59 -28.86 6.44
C LYS A 134 10.70 -29.92 6.57
N THR A 135 11.05 -30.27 7.80
CA THR A 135 12.07 -31.30 8.05
C THR A 135 11.59 -32.67 7.59
N GLN A 136 10.33 -33.02 7.85
CA GLN A 136 9.74 -34.27 7.37
C GLN A 136 9.67 -34.31 5.84
N GLN A 137 9.29 -33.21 5.20
CA GLN A 137 9.26 -33.12 3.74
C GLN A 137 10.65 -33.33 3.13
N ALA A 138 11.70 -32.75 3.72
CA ALA A 138 13.07 -32.96 3.28
C ALA A 138 13.50 -34.43 3.41
N ARG A 139 13.14 -35.10 4.51
CA ARG A 139 13.42 -36.54 4.69
C ARG A 139 12.74 -37.40 3.63
N LEU A 140 11.45 -37.16 3.39
CA LEU A 140 10.70 -37.90 2.37
C LEU A 140 11.25 -37.66 0.96
N GLN A 141 11.80 -36.48 0.66
CA GLN A 141 12.48 -36.22 -0.60
C GLN A 141 13.75 -37.06 -0.75
N VAL A 142 14.57 -37.13 0.30
CA VAL A 142 15.78 -37.97 0.29
C VAL A 142 15.42 -39.45 0.12
N GLU A 143 14.45 -39.96 0.88
CA GLU A 143 13.99 -41.36 0.75
C GLU A 143 13.45 -41.67 -0.65
N ARG A 144 12.70 -40.73 -1.23
CA ARG A 144 12.19 -40.86 -2.61
C ARG A 144 13.33 -40.92 -3.64
N ASP A 145 14.33 -40.06 -3.50
CA ASP A 145 15.47 -40.03 -4.40
C ASP A 145 16.31 -41.31 -4.28
N GLU A 146 16.50 -41.83 -3.07
CA GLU A 146 17.15 -43.11 -2.83
C GLU A 146 16.38 -44.27 -3.46
N ALA A 147 15.05 -44.31 -3.30
CA ALA A 147 14.21 -45.32 -3.93
C ALA A 147 14.30 -45.28 -5.46
N HIS A 148 14.34 -44.07 -6.06
CA HIS A 148 14.55 -43.93 -7.50
C HIS A 148 15.91 -44.47 -7.94
N ARG A 149 17.00 -44.15 -7.20
CA ARG A 149 18.34 -44.67 -7.50
C ARG A 149 18.39 -46.20 -7.41
N LEU A 150 17.80 -46.80 -6.38
CA LEU A 150 17.76 -48.25 -6.22
C LEU A 150 16.98 -48.92 -7.36
N ARG A 151 15.85 -48.34 -7.77
CA ARG A 151 15.09 -48.81 -8.93
C ARG A 151 15.92 -48.80 -10.20
N ASP A 152 16.63 -47.71 -10.47
CA ASP A 152 17.46 -47.57 -11.67
C ASP A 152 18.62 -48.57 -11.66
N GLN A 153 19.26 -48.78 -10.50
CA GLN A 153 20.29 -49.82 -10.33
C GLN A 153 19.75 -51.22 -10.62
N ALA A 154 18.57 -51.56 -10.09
CA ALA A 154 17.94 -52.86 -10.34
C ALA A 154 17.60 -53.05 -11.83
N LEU A 155 17.07 -52.02 -12.50
CA LEU A 155 16.82 -52.06 -13.95
C LEU A 155 18.12 -52.27 -14.74
N GLN A 156 19.19 -51.57 -14.39
CA GLN A 156 20.50 -51.76 -15.04
C GLN A 156 21.05 -53.17 -14.83
N GLN A 157 20.92 -53.74 -13.62
CA GLN A 157 21.34 -55.11 -13.34
C GLN A 157 20.53 -56.12 -14.17
N ASN A 158 19.21 -55.96 -14.23
CA ASN A 158 18.33 -56.81 -15.04
C ASN A 158 18.70 -56.73 -16.53
N MET A 159 18.93 -55.53 -17.07
CA MET A 159 19.37 -55.34 -18.46
C MET A 159 20.71 -56.02 -18.74
N ARG A 160 21.68 -55.93 -17.80
CA ARG A 160 22.97 -56.63 -17.93
C ARG A 160 22.81 -58.14 -17.91
N GLN A 161 21.94 -58.68 -17.04
CA GLN A 161 21.65 -60.12 -16.99
C GLN A 161 21.01 -60.59 -18.30
N LEU A 162 20.01 -59.87 -18.81
CA LEU A 162 19.40 -60.17 -20.11
C LEU A 162 20.43 -60.18 -21.24
N ALA A 163 21.29 -59.16 -21.32
CA ALA A 163 22.35 -59.09 -22.33
C ALA A 163 23.31 -60.30 -22.28
N ARG A 164 23.69 -60.74 -21.06
CA ARG A 164 24.52 -61.95 -20.88
C ARG A 164 23.80 -63.21 -21.35
N LEU A 165 22.51 -63.35 -21.02
CA LEU A 165 21.70 -64.50 -21.47
C LEU A 165 21.60 -64.51 -23.00
N THR A 166 21.33 -63.37 -23.63
CA THR A 166 21.30 -63.27 -25.11
C THR A 166 22.63 -63.65 -25.74
N GLN A 167 23.76 -63.20 -25.18
CA GLN A 167 25.10 -63.60 -25.67
C GLN A 167 25.37 -65.10 -25.48
N SER A 168 24.94 -65.70 -24.37
CA SER A 168 25.09 -67.15 -24.17
C SER A 168 24.23 -67.96 -25.14
N LEU A 169 23.01 -67.49 -25.46
CA LEU A 169 22.12 -68.14 -26.43
C LEU A 169 22.69 -68.05 -27.86
N SER A 170 23.36 -66.95 -28.22
CA SER A 170 23.98 -66.82 -29.54
C SER A 170 25.29 -67.62 -29.70
N GLN A 171 25.83 -68.19 -28.62
CA GLN A 171 27.01 -69.06 -28.63
C GLN A 171 26.66 -70.56 -28.61
N ILE A 172 25.37 -70.92 -28.56
CA ILE A 172 24.94 -72.32 -28.68
C ILE A 172 25.16 -72.74 -30.13
N PRO A 173 26.09 -73.67 -30.43
CA PRO A 173 26.28 -74.15 -31.79
C PRO A 173 24.99 -74.83 -32.25
N LEU A 174 24.50 -74.45 -33.43
CA LEU A 174 23.47 -75.20 -34.14
C LEU A 174 24.06 -76.57 -34.47
N THR A 175 23.86 -77.55 -33.60
CA THR A 175 24.08 -78.95 -33.95
C THR A 175 23.04 -79.31 -35.00
N GLU A 176 23.45 -79.32 -36.26
CA GLU A 176 22.63 -79.88 -37.34
C GLU A 176 22.26 -81.32 -36.96
N PRO A 177 20.99 -81.72 -37.12
CA PRO A 177 20.61 -83.10 -36.88
C PRO A 177 21.32 -83.98 -37.91
N SER A 178 22.35 -84.69 -37.45
CA SER A 178 22.98 -85.77 -38.19
C SER A 178 21.94 -86.86 -38.41
N HIS A 179 21.28 -86.84 -39.57
CA HIS A 179 20.51 -87.95 -40.08
C HIS A 179 21.48 -89.07 -40.45
N ALA A 180 21.79 -89.93 -39.47
CA ALA A 180 22.44 -91.21 -39.72
C ALA A 180 21.45 -92.11 -40.50
N SER A 181 21.82 -92.43 -41.74
CA SER A 181 21.24 -93.51 -42.56
C SER A 181 22.04 -94.79 -42.37
#